data_AF-A0AA38P0Z9-F1
#
_entry.id   AF-A0AA38P0Z9-F1
#
_cell.length_a   1.000
_cell.length_b   1.000
_cell.length_c   1.000
_cell.angle_alpha   90.00
_cell.angle_beta   90.00
_cell.angle_gamma   90.00
#
_symmetry.space_group_name_H-M   'P 1'
#
loop_
_entity.id
_entity.type
_entity.pdbx_description
1 polymer ?
#
loop_
_entity_poly.entity_id
_entity_poly.type
_entity_poly.pdbx_seq_one_letter_code
_entity_poly.pdbx_strand_id
1 'polypeptide(L)' 'LDPTITKQLYSSLVDCHLTHGCEVIIDTNKASFSLLEDAQHLILRRMLGLSRNSILAPLFTETGIMPIRPRRVIL' A
#
# COMPACT_ATOMS: atom_id res chain seq x y z
N LEU A 1 -15.94 -8.57 -1.14
CA LEU A 1 -16.10 -7.32 -1.92
C LEU A 1 -15.51 -7.55 -3.29
N ASP A 2 -16.11 -7.01 -4.36
CA ASP A 2 -15.51 -7.07 -5.70
C ASP A 2 -14.09 -6.43 -5.67
N PRO A 3 -13.06 -7.06 -6.26
CA PRO A 3 -11.71 -6.48 -6.37
C PRO A 3 -11.70 -5.07 -6.97
N THR A 4 -12.59 -4.77 -7.92
CA THR A 4 -12.68 -3.48 -8.60
C THR A 4 -13.13 -2.37 -7.64
N ILE A 5 -14.16 -2.66 -6.84
CA ILE A 5 -14.66 -1.75 -5.81
C ILE A 5 -13.58 -1.55 -4.73
N THR A 6 -12.91 -2.62 -4.34
CA THR A 6 -11.83 -2.56 -3.35
C THR A 6 -10.67 -1.70 -3.83
N LYS A 7 -10.31 -1.79 -5.11
CA LYS A 7 -9.29 -0.94 -5.73
C LYS A 7 -9.71 0.53 -5.78
N GLN A 8 -10.97 0.82 -6.11
CA GLN A 8 -11.51 2.19 -6.06
C GLN A 8 -11.45 2.76 -4.64
N LEU A 9 -11.90 2.01 -3.63
CA LEU A 9 -11.86 2.42 -2.23
C LEU A 9 -10.42 2.62 -1.73
N TYR A 10 -9.50 1.74 -2.12
CA TYR A 10 -8.08 1.90 -1.81
C TYR A 10 -7.56 3.22 -2.37
N SER A 11 -7.82 3.51 -3.65
CA SER A 11 -7.33 4.72 -4.30
C SER A 11 -7.90 5.99 -3.69
N SER A 12 -9.19 6.00 -3.31
CA SER A 12 -9.86 7.21 -2.82
C SER A 12 -9.65 7.45 -1.33
N LEU A 13 -9.60 6.40 -0.50
CA LEU A 13 -9.59 6.52 0.96
C LEU A 13 -8.23 6.24 1.60
N VAL A 14 -7.32 5.58 0.89
CA VAL A 14 -6.07 5.09 1.51
C VAL A 14 -4.85 5.63 0.76
N ASP A 15 -4.83 5.52 -0.56
CA ASP A 15 -3.68 5.95 -1.37
C ASP A 15 -3.40 7.45 -1.21
N CYS A 16 -4.43 8.28 -1.00
CA CYS A 16 -4.28 9.71 -0.71
C CYS A 16 -3.52 9.98 0.61
N HIS A 17 -3.84 9.25 1.69
CA HIS A 17 -3.16 9.37 2.97
C HIS A 17 -1.74 8.79 2.93
N LEU A 18 -1.55 7.67 2.23
CA LEU A 18 -0.23 7.09 2.02
C LEU A 18 0.67 8.04 1.23
N THR A 19 0.15 8.65 0.16
CA THR A 19 0.88 9.62 -0.68
C THR A 19 1.18 10.90 0.06
N HIS A 20 0.23 11.45 0.83
CA HIS A 20 0.51 12.62 1.66
C HIS A 20 1.57 12.32 2.74
N GLY A 21 1.49 11.17 3.40
CA GLY A 21 2.48 10.75 4.39
C GLY A 21 3.89 10.52 3.80
N CYS A 22 3.98 10.23 2.50
CA CYS A 22 5.24 10.10 1.77
C CYS A 22 5.99 11.43 1.62
N GLU A 23 5.26 12.52 1.37
CA GLU A 23 5.79 13.86 1.10
C GLU A 23 6.25 14.58 2.37
N VAL A 24 5.57 14.36 3.49
CA VAL A 24 5.77 15.12 4.73
C VAL A 24 7.02 14.71 5.53
N ILE A 25 7.52 13.48 5.36
CA ILE A 25 8.59 12.93 6.18
C ILE A 25 9.68 12.37 5.26
N ILE A 26 10.88 12.94 5.26
CA ILE A 26 12.10 12.31 4.72
C ILE A 26 12.54 11.24 5.73
N ASP A 27 13.02 10.08 5.26
CA ASP A 27 13.39 8.81 5.97
C ASP A 27 14.06 8.95 7.36
N THR A 28 13.36 9.53 8.31
CA THR A 28 13.87 9.85 9.65
C THR A 28 13.58 8.73 10.63
N ASN A 29 12.54 7.90 10.38
CA ASN A 29 12.21 6.77 11.24
C ASN A 29 11.64 5.56 10.48
N LYS A 30 12.35 4.42 10.55
CA LYS A 30 11.92 3.14 9.97
C LYS A 30 10.60 2.62 10.55
N ALA A 31 10.29 2.92 11.81
CA ALA A 31 9.08 2.44 12.47
C ALA A 31 7.81 3.12 11.94
N SER A 32 7.89 4.40 11.60
CA SER A 32 6.77 5.13 10.97
C SER A 32 6.47 4.57 9.57
N PHE A 33 7.52 4.14 8.88
CA PHE A 33 7.42 3.56 7.54
C PHE A 33 6.77 2.17 7.52
N SER A 34 7.12 1.30 8.48
CA SER A 34 6.53 -0.04 8.57
C SER A 34 5.02 0.00 8.75
N LEU A 35 4.48 1.01 9.46
CA LEU A 35 3.04 1.17 9.63
C LEU A 35 2.32 1.47 8.30
N LEU A 36 2.94 2.27 7.43
CA LEU A 36 2.39 2.59 6.11
C LEU A 36 2.46 1.37 5.18
N GLU A 37 3.57 0.62 5.20
CA GLU A 37 3.70 -0.63 4.46
C GLU A 37 2.68 -1.67 4.94
N ASP A 38 2.50 -1.83 6.25
CA ASP A 38 1.55 -2.78 6.83
C ASP A 38 0.10 -2.45 6.44
N ALA A 39 -0.27 -1.16 6.43
CA ALA A 39 -1.58 -0.71 5.99
C ALA A 39 -1.80 -1.04 4.50
N GLN A 40 -0.81 -0.76 3.63
CA GLN A 40 -0.89 -1.10 2.21
C GLN A 40 -1.02 -2.60 2.00
N HIS A 41 -0.13 -3.40 2.61
CA HIS A 41 -0.15 -4.85 2.48
C HIS A 41 -1.46 -5.46 2.98
N LEU A 42 -2.02 -4.96 4.07
CA LEU A 42 -3.28 -5.45 4.62
C LEU A 42 -4.43 -5.32 3.62
N ILE A 43 -4.53 -4.18 2.95
CA ILE A 43 -5.61 -3.93 1.98
C ILE A 43 -5.38 -4.73 0.70
N LEU A 44 -4.15 -4.78 0.18
CA LEU A 44 -3.83 -5.57 -1.00
C LEU A 44 -4.09 -7.07 -0.78
N ARG A 45 -3.78 -7.59 0.42
CA ARG A 45 -4.12 -8.97 0.80
C ARG A 45 -5.63 -9.19 0.83
N ARG A 46 -6.40 -8.26 1.41
CA ARG A 46 -7.87 -8.35 1.41
C ARG A 46 -8.45 -8.29 0.00
N MET A 47 -7.86 -7.50 -0.88
CA MET A 47 -8.29 -7.38 -2.28
C MET A 47 -8.07 -8.67 -3.08
N LEU A 48 -6.96 -9.38 -2.81
CA LEU A 48 -6.63 -10.64 -3.47
C LEU A 48 -7.10 -11.90 -2.71
N GLY A 49 -7.74 -11.74 -1.54
CA GLY A 49 -8.15 -12.88 -0.71
C GLY A 49 -6.99 -13.67 -0.10
N LEU A 50 -5.83 -13.04 0.10
CA LEU A 50 -4.61 -13.69 0.59
C LEU A 50 -4.49 -13.64 2.12
N SER A 51 -3.79 -14.62 2.68
CA SER A 51 -3.51 -14.68 4.13
C SER A 51 -2.51 -13.62 4.57
N ARG A 52 -2.44 -13.34 5.89
CA ARG A 52 -1.45 -12.40 6.48
C ARG A 52 0.00 -12.85 6.28
N ASN A 53 0.25 -14.13 6.02
CA ASN A 53 1.60 -14.67 5.81
C ASN A 53 1.91 -14.89 4.32
N SER A 54 1.06 -14.39 3.42
CA SER A 54 1.30 -14.46 1.98
C SER A 54 2.55 -13.67 1.57
N ILE A 55 3.22 -14.19 0.54
CA ILE A 55 4.32 -13.51 -0.15
C ILE A 55 3.86 -12.14 -0.66
N LEU A 56 4.76 -11.15 -0.62
CA LEU A 56 4.42 -9.76 -0.95
C LEU A 56 4.42 -9.49 -2.46
N ALA A 57 5.21 -10.22 -3.26
CA ALA A 57 5.35 -9.96 -4.69
C ALA A 57 3.99 -9.94 -5.45
N PRO A 58 3.08 -10.93 -5.26
CA PRO A 58 1.77 -10.92 -5.92
C PRO A 58 0.89 -9.73 -5.54
N LEU A 59 1.10 -9.14 -4.36
CA LEU A 59 0.33 -7.97 -3.92
C LEU A 59 0.50 -6.79 -4.87
N PHE A 60 1.64 -6.68 -5.55
CA PHE A 60 1.94 -5.57 -6.45
C PHE A 60 1.82 -5.98 -7.92
N THR A 61 2.27 -7.18 -8.30
CA THR A 61 2.21 -7.65 -9.69
C THR A 61 0.77 -7.85 -10.17
N GLU A 62 -0.11 -8.39 -9.32
CA GLU A 62 -1.50 -8.67 -9.69
C GLU A 62 -2.42 -7.44 -9.59
N THR A 63 -2.06 -6.47 -8.74
CA THR A 63 -2.90 -5.31 -8.47
C THR A 63 -2.55 -4.10 -9.33
N GLY A 64 -1.31 -4.07 -9.84
CA GLY A 64 -0.72 -2.94 -10.55
C GLY A 64 -0.49 -1.72 -9.65
N ILE A 65 -0.57 -1.88 -8.33
CA ILE A 65 -0.34 -0.80 -7.36
C ILE A 65 1.15 -0.76 -7.03
N MET A 66 1.74 0.44 -7.08
CA MET A 66 3.16 0.60 -6.76
C MET A 66 3.39 0.57 -5.24
N PRO A 67 4.44 -0.13 -4.75
CA PRO A 67 4.77 -0.10 -3.33
C PRO A 67 5.11 1.32 -2.87
N ILE A 68 4.81 1.63 -1.60
CA ILE A 68 5.05 2.96 -1.03
C ILE A 68 6.55 3.33 -1.03
N ARG A 69 7.45 2.36 -0.82
CA ARG A 69 8.90 2.61 -0.75
C ARG A 69 9.47 3.28 -2.02
N PRO A 70 9.32 2.71 -3.23
CA PRO A 70 9.78 3.35 -4.46
C PRO A 70 8.95 4.59 -4.83
N ARG A 71 7.68 4.69 -4.43
CA ARG A 71 6.85 5.90 -4.65
C ARG A 71 7.49 7.15 -4.06
N ARG A 72 8.13 7.05 -2.90
CA ARG A 72 8.80 8.16 -2.20
C ARG A 72 10.09 8.66 -2.86
N VAL A 73 10.68 7.88 -3.74
CA VAL A 73 11.89 8.29 -4.47
C VAL A 73 11.51 9.05 -5.75
N ILE A 74 10.31 8.82 -6.26
CA ILE A 74 9.84 9.31 -7.56
C ILE A 74 8.94 10.54 -7.40
N LEU A 75 8.23 10.67 -6.29
CA LEU A 75 7.37 11.80 -5.91
C LEU A 75 8.15 12.77 -5.02
#